data_AF-A0A5J4Q4M1-F1
#
_entry.id   AF-A0A5J4Q4M1-F1
#
_cell.length_a   1.000
_cell.length_b   1.000
_cell.length_c   1.000
_cell.angle_alpha   90.00
_cell.angle_beta   90.00
_cell.angle_gamma   90.00
#
_symmetry.space_group_name_H-M   'P 1'
#
loop_
_entity.id
_entity.type
_entity.pdbx_description
1 polymer ?
#
loop_
_entity_poly.entity_id
_entity_poly.type
_entity_poly.pdbx_seq_one_letter_code
_entity_poly.pdbx_strand_id
1 'polypeptide(L)'
;MSYLRFDKTLMNNLEESLPREILRTNKSGAYHCTTMVDCNTRKYHGLLVIPVPELDDENHVLLSSLDETIIQHGAEFNLGLHKYQGNVFSPNGHKYIREFDCERIPKTTYHVGGVVLTKEKIFVHHENRILIRYTLVDAHSATILRLRPYLAFRSVRHYSRENS
;
A
#
# COMPACT_ATOMS: atom_id res chain seq x y z
N MET A 1 -12.16 -11.29 -19.23
CA MET A 1 -12.57 -10.87 -17.87
C MET A 1 -11.43 -11.23 -16.94
N SER A 2 -10.94 -10.26 -16.14
CA SER A 2 -9.91 -10.53 -15.13
C SER A 2 -10.49 -11.46 -14.05
N TYR A 3 -9.81 -12.57 -13.77
CA TYR A 3 -10.21 -13.53 -12.72
C TYR A 3 -9.88 -13.05 -11.30
N LEU A 4 -9.05 -12.01 -11.16
CA LEU A 4 -8.59 -11.45 -9.89
C LEU A 4 -8.94 -9.96 -9.83
N ARG A 5 -10.24 -9.68 -9.96
CA ARG A 5 -10.82 -8.35 -9.88
C ARG A 5 -11.83 -8.29 -8.74
N PHE A 6 -11.65 -7.34 -7.83
CA PHE A 6 -12.50 -7.13 -6.67
C PHE A 6 -13.11 -5.74 -6.71
N ASP A 7 -14.42 -5.67 -6.47
CA ASP A 7 -15.19 -4.45 -6.55
C ASP A 7 -15.21 -3.69 -5.21
N LYS A 8 -15.84 -2.51 -5.23
CA LYS A 8 -16.03 -1.68 -4.04
C LYS A 8 -16.69 -2.42 -2.88
N THR A 9 -17.58 -3.37 -3.13
CA THR A 9 -18.31 -4.10 -2.08
C THR A 9 -17.32 -4.89 -1.23
N LEU A 10 -16.45 -5.68 -1.87
CA LEU A 10 -15.41 -6.43 -1.16
C LEU A 10 -14.35 -5.51 -0.56
N MET A 11 -13.91 -4.49 -1.31
CA MET A 11 -12.83 -3.61 -0.86
C MET A 11 -13.23 -2.77 0.38
N ASN A 12 -14.51 -2.48 0.55
CA ASN A 12 -15.04 -1.78 1.73
C ASN A 12 -15.24 -2.70 2.94
N ASN A 13 -15.32 -4.01 2.75
CA ASN A 13 -15.43 -4.96 3.85
C ASN A 13 -14.04 -5.33 4.36
N LEU A 14 -13.62 -4.75 5.50
CA LEU A 14 -12.32 -5.03 6.10
C LEU A 14 -12.18 -6.47 6.62
N GLU A 15 -13.28 -7.11 7.02
CA GLU A 15 -13.25 -8.52 7.44
C GLU A 15 -12.85 -9.43 6.28
N GLU A 16 -13.28 -9.09 5.07
CA GLU A 16 -12.94 -9.84 3.86
C GLU A 16 -11.64 -9.36 3.20
N SER A 17 -11.39 -8.06 3.13
CA SER A 17 -10.25 -7.54 2.39
C SER A 17 -8.91 -7.70 3.11
N LEU A 18 -8.87 -7.63 4.45
CA LEU A 18 -7.62 -7.75 5.23
C LEU A 18 -6.96 -9.14 5.16
N PRO A 19 -7.70 -10.27 5.14
CA PRO A 19 -7.08 -11.59 4.95
C PRO A 19 -6.47 -11.84 3.57
N ARG A 20 -6.82 -11.01 2.57
CA ARG A 20 -6.35 -11.18 1.18
C ARG A 20 -5.09 -10.34 0.98
N GLU A 21 -4.01 -11.03 0.65
CA GLU A 21 -2.66 -10.46 0.62
C GLU A 21 -2.01 -10.63 -0.76
N ILE A 22 -1.10 -9.71 -1.06
CA ILE A 22 -0.27 -9.72 -2.27
C ILE A 22 1.17 -9.89 -1.81
N LEU A 23 1.87 -10.86 -2.39
CA LEU A 23 3.31 -11.05 -2.23
C LEU A 23 3.98 -10.97 -3.60
N ARG A 24 4.99 -10.11 -3.72
CA ARG A 24 5.87 -10.02 -4.89
C ARG A 24 7.31 -10.06 -4.44
N THR A 25 8.10 -10.98 -4.97
CA THR A 25 9.49 -11.20 -4.57
C THR A 25 10.44 -10.93 -5.73
N ASN A 26 11.74 -10.85 -5.43
CA ASN A 26 12.81 -10.87 -6.42
C ASN A 26 13.78 -12.04 -6.16
N LYS A 27 14.86 -12.12 -6.95
CA LYS A 27 15.87 -13.19 -6.85
C LYS A 27 16.83 -13.08 -5.65
N SER A 28 16.87 -11.93 -4.97
CA SER A 28 17.76 -11.68 -3.82
C SER A 28 17.07 -11.90 -2.47
N GLY A 29 15.84 -12.41 -2.45
CA GLY A 29 15.08 -12.62 -1.21
C GLY A 29 14.37 -11.37 -0.67
N ALA A 30 14.42 -10.26 -1.42
CA ALA A 30 13.63 -9.08 -1.13
C ALA A 30 12.20 -9.21 -1.66
N TYR A 31 11.27 -8.48 -1.04
CA TYR A 31 9.86 -8.57 -1.38
C TYR A 31 9.04 -7.33 -1.02
N HIS A 32 7.86 -7.24 -1.64
CA HIS A 32 6.72 -6.44 -1.25
C HIS A 32 5.61 -7.38 -0.77
N CYS A 33 5.08 -7.13 0.43
CA CYS A 33 3.96 -7.88 0.97
C CYS A 33 3.00 -6.96 1.73
N THR A 34 1.71 -7.00 1.40
CA THR A 34 0.66 -6.28 2.14
C THR A 34 -0.73 -6.83 1.80
N THR A 35 -1.78 -6.29 2.41
CA THR A 35 -3.18 -6.63 2.10
C THR A 35 -3.65 -5.94 0.81
N MET A 36 -4.72 -6.40 0.17
CA MET A 36 -5.23 -5.76 -1.06
C MET A 36 -5.66 -4.30 -0.87
N VAL A 37 -5.92 -3.89 0.38
CA VAL A 37 -6.29 -2.51 0.77
C VAL A 37 -5.09 -1.70 1.32
N ASP A 38 -3.86 -2.15 1.08
CA ASP A 38 -2.61 -1.51 1.52
C ASP A 38 -2.47 -1.32 3.05
N CYS A 39 -3.22 -2.10 3.84
CA CYS A 39 -3.13 -2.10 5.29
C CYS A 39 -2.16 -3.16 5.79
N ASN A 40 -1.09 -2.74 6.48
CA ASN A 40 -0.14 -3.66 7.08
C ASN A 40 -0.71 -4.22 8.40
N THR A 41 -0.95 -5.54 8.45
CA THR A 41 -1.55 -6.24 9.60
C THR A 41 -0.61 -7.23 10.26
N ARG A 42 0.56 -7.50 9.65
CA ARG A 42 1.56 -8.46 10.14
C ARG A 42 2.95 -7.84 10.10
N LYS A 43 3.85 -8.34 10.96
CA LYS A 43 5.25 -7.85 11.07
C LYS A 43 6.05 -7.97 9.76
N TYR A 44 5.70 -8.90 8.89
CA TYR A 44 6.35 -9.11 7.59
C TYR A 44 5.81 -8.19 6.49
N HIS A 45 4.72 -7.44 6.72
CA HIS A 45 4.18 -6.54 5.70
C HIS A 45 5.05 -5.28 5.56
N GLY A 46 5.19 -4.83 4.30
CA GLY A 46 5.98 -3.68 3.90
C GLY A 46 5.97 -3.47 2.38
N LEU A 47 6.21 -2.23 1.94
CA LEU A 47 6.43 -1.91 0.54
C LEU A 47 7.80 -2.36 0.04
N LEU A 48 8.84 -2.17 0.85
CA LEU A 48 10.21 -2.57 0.51
C LEU A 48 10.82 -3.30 1.70
N VAL A 49 10.84 -4.61 1.61
CA VAL A 49 11.46 -5.51 2.59
C VAL A 49 12.65 -6.20 1.94
N ILE A 50 13.84 -6.04 2.50
CA ILE A 50 15.08 -6.48 1.86
C ILE A 50 16.03 -7.12 2.89
N PRO A 51 16.90 -8.05 2.48
CA PRO A 51 18.04 -8.42 3.31
C PRO A 51 19.03 -7.26 3.37
N VAL A 52 19.64 -7.04 4.55
CA VAL A 52 20.67 -6.02 4.77
C VAL A 52 21.86 -6.71 5.44
N PRO A 53 22.77 -7.34 4.66
CA PRO A 53 23.85 -8.17 5.20
C PRO A 53 24.77 -7.46 6.19
N GLU A 54 24.86 -6.13 6.10
CA GLU A 54 25.66 -5.30 7.00
C GLU A 54 25.03 -5.11 8.40
N LEU A 55 23.74 -5.41 8.56
CA LEU A 55 23.03 -5.32 9.84
C LEU A 55 22.95 -6.68 10.54
N ASP A 56 22.30 -7.65 9.90
CA ASP A 56 22.15 -9.03 10.39
C ASP A 56 21.64 -9.96 9.26
N ASP A 57 21.37 -11.22 9.61
CA ASP A 57 20.88 -12.25 8.68
C ASP A 57 19.37 -12.18 8.37
N GLU A 58 18.67 -11.15 8.86
CA GLU A 58 17.23 -10.98 8.70
C GLU A 58 16.85 -10.00 7.59
N ASN A 59 15.63 -10.21 7.09
CA ASN A 59 14.98 -9.22 6.25
C ASN A 59 14.52 -8.01 7.09
N HIS A 60 14.68 -6.83 6.52
CA HIS A 60 14.34 -5.56 7.15
C HIS A 60 13.27 -4.84 6.35
N VAL A 61 12.25 -4.35 7.06
CA VAL A 61 11.25 -3.45 6.50
C VAL A 61 11.85 -2.05 6.46
N LEU A 62 12.28 -1.61 5.28
CA LEU A 62 12.83 -0.26 5.09
C LEU A 62 11.69 0.74 4.87
N LEU A 63 10.81 0.44 3.92
CA LEU A 63 9.60 1.22 3.62
C LEU A 63 8.37 0.40 4.02
N SER A 64 7.66 0.84 5.06
CA SER A 64 6.44 0.18 5.54
C SER A 64 5.27 0.43 4.59
N SER A 65 4.97 1.70 4.33
CA SER A 65 3.90 2.15 3.45
C SER A 65 4.28 3.48 2.78
N LEU A 66 3.47 3.89 1.81
CA LEU A 66 3.55 5.19 1.17
C LEU A 66 2.13 5.73 1.18
N ASP A 67 1.89 6.74 2.01
CA ASP A 67 0.57 7.29 2.22
C ASP A 67 0.31 8.38 1.18
N GLU A 68 -0.80 8.22 0.47
CA GLU A 68 -1.25 9.20 -0.51
C GLU A 68 -2.37 10.07 0.03
N THR A 69 -2.28 11.37 -0.26
CA THR A 69 -3.36 12.33 -0.02
C THR A 69 -3.66 13.06 -1.32
N ILE A 70 -4.92 12.99 -1.76
CA ILE A 70 -5.44 13.83 -2.85
C ILE A 70 -5.91 15.14 -2.24
N ILE A 71 -5.51 16.28 -2.82
CA ILE A 71 -5.90 17.61 -2.36
C ILE A 71 -6.52 18.39 -3.51
N GLN A 72 -7.77 18.82 -3.34
CA GLN A 72 -8.51 19.69 -4.25
C GLN A 72 -9.21 20.77 -3.45
N HIS A 73 -9.15 22.03 -3.92
CA HIS A 73 -9.78 23.18 -3.25
C HIS A 73 -9.44 23.31 -1.75
N GLY A 74 -8.25 22.87 -1.34
CA GLY A 74 -7.82 22.87 0.06
C GLY A 74 -8.35 21.70 0.92
N ALA A 75 -9.25 20.87 0.41
CA ALA A 75 -9.73 19.67 1.10
C ALA A 75 -8.78 18.49 0.89
N GLU A 76 -8.43 17.79 1.98
CA GLU A 76 -7.53 16.63 1.97
C GLU A 76 -8.29 15.31 2.04
N PHE A 77 -8.01 14.41 1.10
CA PHE A 77 -8.56 13.06 1.05
C PHE A 77 -7.43 12.03 1.19
N ASN A 78 -7.30 11.45 2.39
CA ASN A 78 -6.27 10.45 2.69
C ASN A 78 -6.69 9.07 2.16
N LEU A 79 -5.87 8.50 1.28
CA LEU A 79 -6.09 7.19 0.64
C LEU A 79 -5.48 6.02 1.41
N GLY A 80 -4.61 6.30 2.38
CA GLY A 80 -4.01 5.29 3.25
C GLY A 80 -5.00 4.57 4.17
N LEU A 81 -4.56 3.44 4.71
CA LEU A 81 -5.27 2.68 5.73
C LEU A 81 -4.25 2.03 6.67
N HIS A 82 -4.29 2.38 7.95
CA HIS A 82 -3.47 1.74 8.98
C HIS A 82 -4.35 1.13 10.07
N LYS A 83 -3.87 0.02 10.63
CA LYS A 83 -4.49 -0.63 11.79
C LYS A 83 -3.68 -0.31 13.03
N TYR A 84 -4.35 0.24 14.04
CA TYR A 84 -3.80 0.50 15.37
C TYR A 84 -4.38 -0.49 16.39
N GLN A 85 -3.89 -0.38 17.64
CA GLN A 85 -4.38 -1.20 18.75
C GLN A 85 -5.90 -1.00 18.95
N GLY A 86 -6.58 -2.03 19.44
CA GLY A 86 -8.03 -1.98 19.68
C GLY A 86 -8.90 -2.03 18.42
N ASN A 87 -8.39 -2.57 17.31
CA ASN A 87 -9.09 -2.59 16.01
C ASN A 87 -9.49 -1.18 15.51
N VAL A 88 -8.69 -0.17 15.84
CA VAL A 88 -8.86 1.19 15.34
C VAL A 88 -8.19 1.31 13.98
N PHE A 89 -8.91 1.88 13.01
CA PHE A 89 -8.38 2.11 11.66
C PHE A 89 -8.36 3.60 11.34
N SER A 90 -7.21 4.09 10.87
CA SER A 90 -7.06 5.48 10.42
C SER A 90 -5.84 5.61 9.49
N PRO A 91 -5.91 6.40 8.40
CA PRO A 91 -7.12 6.94 7.81
C PRO A 91 -8.01 5.83 7.22
N ASN A 92 -9.20 6.18 6.74
CA ASN A 92 -10.18 5.22 6.19
C ASN A 92 -10.16 5.16 4.65
N GLY A 93 -8.98 5.20 4.05
CA GLY A 93 -8.82 5.39 2.61
C GLY A 93 -9.34 4.23 1.74
N HIS A 94 -9.46 3.03 2.31
CA HIS A 94 -10.10 1.88 1.65
C HIS A 94 -11.51 2.18 1.14
N LYS A 95 -12.24 3.11 1.79
CA LYS A 95 -13.59 3.53 1.39
C LYS A 95 -13.64 4.21 0.01
N TYR A 96 -12.49 4.73 -0.46
CA TYR A 96 -12.35 5.34 -1.78
C TYR A 96 -11.95 4.34 -2.85
N ILE A 97 -11.63 3.09 -2.50
CA ILE A 97 -11.29 2.07 -3.49
C ILE A 97 -12.56 1.68 -4.24
N ARG A 98 -12.56 1.96 -5.54
CA ARG A 98 -13.62 1.52 -6.45
C ARG A 98 -13.39 0.07 -6.87
N GLU A 99 -12.13 -0.28 -7.09
CA GLU A 99 -11.74 -1.55 -7.70
C GLU A 99 -10.28 -1.87 -7.44
N PHE A 100 -10.00 -3.17 -7.32
CA PHE A 100 -8.67 -3.73 -7.39
C PHE A 100 -8.60 -4.80 -8.48
N ASP A 101 -7.55 -4.78 -9.30
CA ASP A 101 -7.27 -5.77 -10.35
C ASP A 101 -5.81 -6.25 -10.24
N CYS A 102 -5.58 -7.56 -10.32
CA CYS A 102 -4.24 -8.15 -10.26
C CYS A 102 -3.92 -9.11 -11.42
N GLU A 103 -4.61 -9.01 -12.57
CA GLU A 103 -4.36 -9.93 -13.70
C GLU A 103 -2.93 -9.82 -14.27
N ARG A 104 -2.35 -8.61 -14.28
CA ARG A 104 -0.97 -8.37 -14.75
C ARG A 104 -0.11 -7.66 -13.72
N ILE A 105 -0.46 -6.40 -13.44
CA ILE A 105 0.17 -5.56 -12.44
C ILE A 105 -0.92 -5.22 -11.43
N PRO A 106 -0.70 -5.46 -10.11
CA PRO A 106 -1.64 -5.05 -9.08
C PRO A 106 -1.97 -3.56 -9.24
N LYS A 107 -3.25 -3.29 -9.50
CA LYS A 107 -3.78 -1.97 -9.79
C LYS A 107 -4.97 -1.69 -8.87
N THR A 108 -4.86 -0.63 -8.10
CA THR A 108 -5.96 -0.10 -7.29
C THR A 108 -6.52 1.15 -7.96
N THR A 109 -7.83 1.22 -8.14
CA THR A 109 -8.51 2.41 -8.65
C THR A 109 -9.27 3.08 -7.51
N TYR A 110 -8.91 4.33 -7.23
CA TYR A 110 -9.58 5.19 -6.27
C TYR A 110 -10.55 6.13 -6.98
N HIS A 111 -11.68 6.39 -6.34
CA HIS A 111 -12.63 7.41 -6.74
C HIS A 111 -13.01 8.27 -5.54
N VAL A 112 -12.64 9.54 -5.58
CA VAL A 112 -12.88 10.49 -4.50
C VAL A 112 -13.26 11.85 -5.05
N GLY A 113 -14.42 12.37 -4.65
CA GLY A 113 -14.98 13.59 -5.25
C GLY A 113 -15.08 13.46 -6.76
N GLY A 114 -14.48 14.41 -7.49
CA GLY A 114 -14.36 14.38 -8.95
C GLY A 114 -13.01 13.85 -9.46
N VAL A 115 -12.30 13.02 -8.69
CA VAL A 115 -10.98 12.46 -9.04
C VAL A 115 -11.04 10.94 -9.17
N VAL A 116 -10.54 10.44 -10.30
CA VAL A 116 -10.23 9.02 -10.50
C VAL A 116 -8.70 8.87 -10.59
N LEU A 117 -8.12 8.21 -9.59
CA LEU A 117 -6.68 7.93 -9.53
C LEU A 117 -6.46 6.42 -9.60
N THR A 118 -5.48 5.99 -10.37
CA THR A 118 -5.02 4.59 -10.33
C THR A 118 -3.61 4.51 -9.77
N LYS A 119 -3.36 3.49 -8.96
CA LYS A 119 -2.08 3.16 -8.33
C LYS A 119 -1.68 1.76 -8.76
N GLU A 120 -0.48 1.62 -9.28
CA GLU A 120 0.10 0.34 -9.70
C GLU A 120 1.43 0.12 -9.00
N LYS A 121 1.70 -1.12 -8.59
CA LYS A 121 2.94 -1.48 -7.87
C LYS A 121 3.65 -2.64 -8.55
N ILE A 122 4.94 -2.47 -8.83
CA ILE A 122 5.80 -3.49 -9.43
C ILE A 122 7.05 -3.64 -8.58
N PHE A 123 7.39 -4.88 -8.24
CA PHE A 123 8.66 -5.21 -7.63
C PHE A 123 9.65 -5.67 -8.70
N VAL A 124 10.83 -5.05 -8.77
CA VAL A 124 11.84 -5.33 -9.79
C VAL A 124 12.49 -6.68 -9.49
N HIS A 125 12.60 -7.52 -10.52
CA HIS A 125 13.04 -8.91 -10.34
C HIS A 125 14.55 -9.09 -10.08
N HIS A 126 15.39 -8.13 -10.53
CA HIS A 126 16.86 -8.21 -10.45
C HIS A 126 17.49 -7.13 -9.55
N GLU A 127 16.67 -6.34 -8.85
CA GLU A 127 17.14 -5.27 -7.98
C GLU A 127 16.19 -5.14 -6.78
N ASN A 128 16.70 -4.73 -5.62
CA ASN A 128 15.90 -4.45 -4.43
C ASN A 128 15.14 -3.12 -4.60
N ARG A 129 14.18 -3.09 -5.52
CA ARG A 129 13.47 -1.87 -5.92
C ARG A 129 11.99 -2.13 -6.15
N ILE A 130 11.16 -1.27 -5.56
CA ILE A 130 9.73 -1.17 -5.88
C ILE A 130 9.48 0.09 -6.72
N LEU A 131 8.66 -0.06 -7.76
CA LEU A 131 8.17 1.02 -8.60
C LEU A 131 6.68 1.21 -8.35
N ILE A 132 6.28 2.46 -8.14
CA ILE A 132 4.88 2.82 -7.92
C ILE A 132 4.49 3.84 -8.99
N ARG A 133 3.47 3.51 -9.78
CA ARG A 133 2.93 4.40 -10.81
C ARG A 133 1.58 4.92 -10.37
N TYR A 134 1.46 6.24 -10.39
CA TYR A 134 0.19 6.94 -10.22
C TYR A 134 -0.25 7.48 -11.58
N THR A 135 -1.50 7.21 -11.94
CA THR A 135 -2.12 7.80 -13.13
C THR A 135 -3.39 8.52 -12.72
N LEU A 136 -3.41 9.83 -12.90
CA LEU A 136 -4.63 10.63 -12.81
C LEU A 136 -5.47 10.34 -14.06
N VAL A 137 -6.50 9.51 -13.90
CA VAL A 137 -7.35 9.07 -15.01
C VAL A 137 -8.36 10.14 -15.37
N ASP A 138 -8.94 10.78 -14.34
CA ASP A 138 -9.91 11.85 -14.50
C ASP A 138 -9.85 12.81 -13.30
N ALA A 139 -10.07 14.09 -13.56
CA ALA A 139 -10.11 15.14 -12.55
C ALA A 139 -10.86 16.37 -13.08
N HIS A 140 -11.85 16.83 -12.32
CA HIS A 140 -12.61 18.05 -12.69
C HIS A 140 -11.93 19.35 -12.23
N SER A 141 -10.78 19.28 -11.56
CA SER A 141 -10.08 20.44 -10.98
C SER A 141 -8.59 20.16 -10.79
N ALA A 142 -7.81 21.23 -10.62
CA ALA A 142 -6.40 21.11 -10.28
C ALA A 142 -6.22 20.24 -9.03
N THR A 143 -5.36 19.23 -9.15
CA THR A 143 -5.24 18.16 -8.16
C THR A 143 -3.80 18.06 -7.71
N ILE A 144 -3.57 18.12 -6.39
CA ILE A 144 -2.26 17.86 -5.79
C ILE A 144 -2.29 16.43 -5.24
N LEU A 145 -1.32 15.62 -5.65
CA LEU A 145 -1.03 14.33 -5.03
C LEU A 145 0.15 14.51 -4.06
N ARG A 146 -0.12 14.41 -2.77
CA ARG A 146 0.92 14.42 -1.73
C ARG A 146 1.26 12.99 -1.35
N LEU A 147 2.56 12.68 -1.31
CA LEU A 147 3.08 11.37 -0.94
C LEU A 147 3.87 11.48 0.37
N ARG A 148 3.57 10.63 1.35
CA ARG A 148 4.28 10.57 2.64
C ARG A 148 4.85 9.15 2.86
N PRO A 149 6.16 8.95 2.72
CA PRO A 149 6.76 7.64 2.98
C PRO A 149 6.80 7.35 4.48
N TYR A 150 6.42 6.14 4.87
CA TYR A 150 6.58 5.64 6.24
C TYR A 150 7.77 4.70 6.29
N LEU A 151 8.90 5.24 6.74
CA LEU A 151 10.14 4.48 6.93
C LEU A 151 10.08 3.75 8.27
N ALA A 152 10.51 2.49 8.30
CA ALA A 152 10.41 1.65 9.49
C ALA A 152 11.77 1.21 10.03
N PHE A 153 12.74 0.89 9.16
CA PHE A 153 14.09 0.43 9.54
C PHE A 153 14.08 -0.62 10.67
N ARG A 154 13.19 -1.61 10.56
CA ARG A 154 13.04 -2.67 11.56
C ARG A 154 13.22 -4.04 10.94
N SER A 155 13.77 -4.98 11.70
CA SER A 155 13.73 -6.40 11.36
C SER A 155 12.28 -6.88 11.23
N VAL A 156 12.03 -7.81 10.32
CA VAL A 156 10.73 -8.49 10.20
C VAL A 156 10.43 -9.40 11.39
N ARG A 157 11.45 -9.78 12.19
CA ARG A 157 11.25 -10.66 13.34
C ARG A 157 10.90 -9.94 14.63
N HIS A 158 11.24 -8.66 14.74
CA HIS A 158 11.07 -7.86 15.95
C HIS A 158 9.88 -6.91 15.84
N TYR A 159 9.24 -6.66 16.99
CA TYR A 159 8.27 -5.58 17.12
C TYR A 159 9.00 -4.30 17.51
N SER A 160 8.66 -3.21 16.85
CA SER A 160 9.13 -1.87 17.19
C SER A 160 7.96 -1.06 17.75
N ARG A 161 8.26 -0.18 18.69
CA ARG A 161 7.32 0.81 19.21
C ARG A 161 7.84 2.20 18.88
N GLU A 162 6.95 3.18 18.91
CA GLU A 162 7.33 4.58 18.82
C GLU A 162 8.38 4.91 19.90
N ASN A 163 9.39 5.70 19.52
CA ASN A 163 10.36 6.23 20.47
C ASN A 163 9.67 7.32 21.29
N SER A 164 9.81 7.25 22.62
CA SER A 164 9.38 8.29 23.56
C SER A 164 10.14 9.59 23.39
#